data_AF-A0A966ZER7-F1
#
_entry.id   AF-A0A966ZER7-F1
#
_cell.length_a   1.000
_cell.length_b   1.000
_cell.length_c   1.000
_cell.angle_alpha   90.00
_cell.angle_beta   90.00
_cell.angle_gamma   90.00
#
_symmetry.space_group_name_H-M   'P 1'
#
loop_
_entity.id
_entity.type
_entity.pdbx_description
1 polymer ?
#
loop_
_entity_poly.entity_id
_entity_poly.type
_entity_poly.pdbx_seq_one_letter_code
_entity_poly.pdbx_strand_id
1 'polypeptide(L)'
;MDARRQVIENGAIAIRDSRIVAVGTKATIDRDWQPKRRIDRPNALITPGLVNTHTHAAMSLFRGIADDMKLQDWLNNFIFPAEAKNVTADFVRWGTRLAALEMLLSGTTTFTDMYYFEDVVAEVAKEAGIRGVLGETIIGFPVADNKTPADALKYTEKYLQRFKGDALVVPAVAPHALYTNSDETLKAARALANKYNAPILIHLSETKKENDDNQAKRKQSPTQTLNSLGFFGGRTVAAHCVWVDAADQAILKTTNTGVAHCPSSNMKLA
;
A
#
# COMPACT_ATOMS: atom_id res chain seq x y z
N MET A 1 1.70 16.88 -9.96
CA MET A 1 1.86 17.55 -11.27
C MET A 1 0.61 18.36 -11.54
N ASP A 2 0.71 19.53 -12.17
CA ASP A 2 -0.48 20.26 -12.57
C ASP A 2 -1.20 19.56 -13.74
N ALA A 3 -2.44 19.94 -14.02
CA ALA A 3 -3.23 19.30 -15.08
C ALA A 3 -2.60 19.45 -16.47
N ARG A 4 -1.70 20.43 -16.65
CA ARG A 4 -1.02 20.76 -17.91
C ARG A 4 0.35 20.09 -18.04
N ARG A 5 0.81 19.35 -17.03
CA ARG A 5 2.15 18.72 -16.97
C ARG A 5 3.27 19.72 -17.27
N GLN A 6 3.18 20.91 -16.69
CA GLN A 6 4.13 21.98 -16.94
C GLN A 6 5.56 21.59 -16.52
N VAL A 7 6.50 21.92 -17.40
CA VAL A 7 7.94 21.88 -17.12
C VAL A 7 8.41 23.33 -16.92
N ILE A 8 9.04 23.60 -15.79
CA ILE A 8 9.61 24.92 -15.49
C ILE A 8 11.13 24.82 -15.70
N GLU A 9 11.60 25.29 -16.84
CA GLU A 9 13.03 25.41 -17.09
C GLU A 9 13.68 26.43 -16.15
N ASN A 10 14.89 26.13 -15.68
CA ASN A 10 15.56 26.90 -14.64
C ASN A 10 14.64 27.17 -13.44
N GLY A 11 13.88 26.15 -13.02
CA GLY A 11 12.93 26.23 -11.92
C GLY A 11 13.59 26.24 -10.54
N ALA A 12 12.85 26.75 -9.56
CA ALA A 12 13.20 26.67 -8.14
C ALA A 12 11.93 26.43 -7.30
N ILE A 13 12.14 25.86 -6.11
CA ILE A 13 11.10 25.59 -5.13
C ILE A 13 11.52 26.24 -3.81
N ALA A 14 10.64 27.08 -3.24
CA ALA A 14 10.80 27.59 -1.90
C ALA A 14 10.07 26.68 -0.91
N ILE A 15 10.77 26.26 0.14
CA ILE A 15 10.26 25.37 1.19
C ILE A 15 10.41 26.09 2.53
N ARG A 16 9.34 26.09 3.33
CA ARG A 16 9.35 26.54 4.73
C ARG A 16 8.82 25.41 5.59
N ASP A 17 9.60 25.01 6.58
CA ASP A 17 9.32 23.86 7.44
C ASP A 17 9.05 22.59 6.60
N SER A 18 7.81 22.06 6.63
CA SER A 18 7.38 20.87 5.89
C SER A 18 6.44 21.19 4.72
N ARG A 19 6.47 22.43 4.21
CA ARG A 19 5.55 22.91 3.17
C ARG A 19 6.29 23.59 2.03
N ILE A 20 5.85 23.28 0.82
CA ILE A 20 6.18 24.04 -0.38
C ILE A 20 5.40 25.35 -0.30
N VAL A 21 6.10 26.49 -0.31
CA VAL A 21 5.50 27.83 -0.21
C VAL A 21 5.51 28.59 -1.53
N ALA A 22 6.38 28.22 -2.48
CA ALA A 22 6.35 28.71 -3.84
C ALA A 22 7.05 27.75 -4.80
N VAL A 23 6.60 27.72 -6.05
CA VAL A 23 7.22 27.02 -7.19
C VAL A 23 7.20 27.98 -8.37
N GLY A 24 8.32 28.14 -9.06
CA GLY A 24 8.41 29.06 -10.20
C GLY A 24 9.78 29.05 -10.84
N THR A 25 10.03 30.01 -11.74
CA THR A 25 11.38 30.22 -12.27
C THR A 25 12.31 30.64 -11.15
N LYS A 26 13.57 30.25 -11.24
CA LYS A 26 14.62 30.62 -10.29
C LYS A 26 14.70 32.13 -10.08
N ALA A 27 14.59 32.93 -11.14
CA ALA A 27 14.59 34.38 -11.05
C ALA A 27 13.43 34.92 -10.20
N THR A 28 12.23 34.36 -10.34
CA THR A 28 11.05 34.76 -9.53
C THR A 28 11.25 34.38 -8.07
N ILE A 29 11.68 33.14 -7.81
CA ILE A 29 11.89 32.66 -6.45
C ILE A 29 13.00 33.44 -5.74
N ASP A 30 14.11 33.72 -6.43
CA ASP A 30 15.26 34.45 -5.87
C ASP A 30 14.93 35.92 -5.57
N ARG A 31 13.98 36.52 -6.30
CA ARG A 31 13.49 37.88 -6.03
C ARG A 31 12.60 37.92 -4.78
N ASP A 32 11.68 36.97 -4.66
CA ASP A 32 10.60 37.03 -3.66
C ASP A 32 10.96 36.31 -2.34
N TRP A 33 11.99 35.46 -2.33
CA TRP A 33 12.36 34.63 -1.19
C TRP A 33 13.86 34.66 -0.88
N GLN A 34 14.20 34.85 0.40
CA GLN A 34 15.57 34.76 0.90
C GLN A 34 15.76 33.46 1.72
N PRO A 35 16.35 32.40 1.14
CA PRO A 35 16.48 31.12 1.84
C PRO A 35 17.64 31.11 2.83
N LYS A 36 17.44 30.52 4.01
CA LYS A 36 18.53 30.24 4.97
C LYS A 36 19.54 29.20 4.44
N ARG A 37 19.10 28.32 3.55
CA ARG A 37 19.90 27.28 2.90
C ARG A 37 19.48 27.16 1.44
N ARG A 38 20.46 27.17 0.54
CA ARG A 38 20.28 26.92 -0.89
C ARG A 38 20.87 25.57 -1.27
N ILE A 39 20.17 24.84 -2.13
CA ILE A 39 20.64 23.58 -2.71
C ILE A 39 20.51 23.73 -4.23
N ASP A 40 21.63 23.95 -4.90
CA ASP A 40 21.66 24.06 -6.36
C ASP A 40 21.98 22.71 -7.01
N ARG A 41 21.20 22.35 -8.03
CA ARG A 41 21.35 21.13 -8.84
C ARG A 41 21.06 21.47 -10.32
N PRO A 42 21.97 22.20 -11.00
CA PRO A 42 21.71 22.76 -12.33
C PRO A 42 21.45 21.70 -13.41
N ASN A 43 21.92 20.47 -13.21
CA ASN A 43 21.78 19.37 -14.16
C ASN A 43 20.78 18.30 -13.68
N ALA A 44 19.89 18.62 -12.75
CA ALA A 44 18.92 17.68 -12.20
C ALA A 44 17.47 18.08 -12.53
N LEU A 45 16.61 17.07 -12.58
CA LEU A 45 15.17 17.25 -12.56
C LEU A 45 14.67 17.19 -11.11
N ILE A 46 13.80 18.13 -10.73
CA ILE A 46 13.08 18.06 -9.46
C ILE A 46 11.63 17.69 -9.75
N THR A 47 11.19 16.57 -9.19
CA THR A 47 9.81 16.08 -9.29
C THR A 47 9.20 15.94 -7.89
N PRO A 48 7.86 15.86 -7.76
CA PRO A 48 7.27 15.23 -6.59
C PRO A 48 7.86 13.83 -6.41
N GLY A 49 8.14 13.44 -5.17
CA GLY A 49 8.67 12.12 -4.88
C GLY A 49 7.72 11.02 -5.35
N LEU A 50 8.28 9.87 -5.72
CA LEU A 50 7.51 8.74 -6.21
C LEU A 50 6.64 8.16 -5.10
N VAL A 51 5.48 7.64 -5.49
CA VAL A 51 4.53 6.97 -4.60
C VAL A 51 4.46 5.51 -5.01
N ASN A 52 4.97 4.61 -4.17
CA ASN A 52 4.82 3.17 -4.37
C ASN A 52 3.49 2.73 -3.77
N THR A 53 2.52 2.39 -4.60
CA THR A 53 1.12 2.20 -4.18
C THR A 53 0.80 0.81 -3.63
N HIS A 54 1.76 -0.12 -3.62
CA HIS A 54 1.57 -1.44 -3.03
C HIS A 54 2.91 -2.13 -2.74
N THR A 55 3.13 -2.53 -1.49
CA THR A 55 4.31 -3.24 -1.03
C THR A 55 3.97 -4.30 0.00
N HIS A 56 4.93 -5.21 0.21
CA HIS A 56 5.12 -6.00 1.40
C HIS A 56 6.55 -5.76 1.89
N ALA A 57 6.80 -4.64 2.56
CA ALA A 57 8.15 -4.07 2.70
C ALA A 57 9.14 -5.02 3.38
N ALA A 58 8.71 -5.72 4.42
CA ALA A 58 9.57 -6.66 5.14
C ALA A 58 9.94 -7.91 4.32
N MET A 59 9.22 -8.23 3.25
CA MET A 59 9.60 -9.30 2.32
C MET A 59 10.88 -8.98 1.52
N SER A 60 11.46 -7.79 1.68
CA SER A 60 12.82 -7.50 1.20
C SER A 60 13.86 -8.52 1.67
N LEU A 61 13.66 -9.12 2.85
CA LEU A 61 14.51 -10.21 3.38
C LEU A 61 14.26 -11.57 2.72
N PHE A 62 13.17 -11.72 1.97
CA PHE A 62 12.86 -12.91 1.16
C PHE A 62 13.21 -12.73 -0.33
N ARG A 63 13.95 -11.66 -0.69
CA ARG A 63 14.33 -11.38 -2.07
C ARG A 63 15.00 -12.60 -2.72
N GLY A 64 14.39 -13.12 -3.78
CA GLY A 64 14.92 -14.23 -4.57
C GLY A 64 14.87 -15.60 -3.89
N ILE A 65 14.09 -15.77 -2.82
CA ILE A 65 13.99 -17.07 -2.13
C ILE A 65 13.24 -18.13 -2.95
N ALA A 66 12.30 -17.69 -3.80
CA ALA A 66 11.52 -18.54 -4.69
C ALA A 66 11.13 -17.74 -5.94
N ASP A 67 11.76 -18.06 -7.06
CA ASP A 67 11.53 -17.45 -8.37
C ASP A 67 10.91 -18.46 -9.36
N ASP A 68 10.39 -17.96 -10.48
CA ASP A 68 9.84 -18.76 -11.60
C ASP A 68 8.66 -19.67 -11.24
N MET A 69 7.70 -19.15 -10.47
CA MET A 69 6.52 -19.88 -10.00
C MET A 69 5.22 -19.10 -10.20
N LYS A 70 4.11 -19.83 -10.33
CA LYS A 70 2.75 -19.27 -10.29
C LYS A 70 2.40 -18.82 -8.88
N LEU A 71 1.56 -17.78 -8.76
CA LEU A 71 1.18 -17.18 -7.47
C LEU A 71 0.78 -18.20 -6.40
N GLN A 72 -0.13 -19.12 -6.71
CA GLN A 72 -0.64 -20.07 -5.70
C GLN A 72 0.44 -21.05 -5.22
N ASP A 73 1.34 -21.48 -6.10
CA ASP A 73 2.45 -22.36 -5.73
C ASP A 73 3.49 -21.60 -4.92
N TRP A 74 3.78 -20.35 -5.32
CA TRP A 74 4.68 -19.45 -4.60
C TRP A 74 4.18 -19.16 -3.17
N LEU A 75 2.89 -18.82 -3.02
CA LEU A 75 2.28 -18.56 -1.72
C LEU A 75 2.28 -19.80 -0.81
N ASN A 76 1.68 -20.89 -1.28
CA ASN A 76 1.38 -22.04 -0.41
C ASN A 76 2.61 -22.91 -0.12
N ASN A 77 3.55 -23.04 -1.07
CA ASN A 77 4.69 -23.93 -0.91
C ASN A 77 5.93 -23.23 -0.35
N PHE A 78 6.03 -21.90 -0.45
CA PHE A 78 7.24 -21.16 -0.07
C PHE A 78 6.95 -20.00 0.88
N ILE A 79 6.13 -19.02 0.47
CA ILE A 79 5.96 -17.78 1.24
C ILE A 79 5.25 -18.02 2.57
N PHE A 80 4.04 -18.59 2.61
CA PHE A 80 3.34 -18.81 3.88
C PHE A 80 4.15 -19.69 4.85
N PRO A 81 4.82 -20.78 4.40
CA PRO A 81 5.74 -21.53 5.26
C PRO A 81 6.93 -20.70 5.77
N ALA A 82 7.56 -19.89 4.91
CA ALA A 82 8.69 -19.06 5.29
C ALA A 82 8.27 -17.95 6.27
N GLU A 83 7.11 -17.33 6.05
CA GLU A 83 6.53 -16.33 6.93
C GLU A 83 6.22 -16.93 8.30
N ALA A 84 5.49 -18.05 8.34
CA ALA A 84 5.13 -18.72 9.59
C ALA A 84 6.35 -19.11 10.43
N LYS A 85 7.49 -19.40 9.80
CA LYS A 85 8.73 -19.79 10.48
C LYS A 85 9.59 -18.60 10.92
N ASN A 86 9.67 -17.54 10.12
CA ASN A 86 10.71 -16.51 10.27
C ASN A 86 10.17 -15.14 10.67
N VAL A 87 8.91 -14.83 10.37
CA VAL A 87 8.37 -13.49 10.61
C VAL A 87 8.13 -13.28 12.11
N THR A 88 8.81 -12.27 12.62
CA THR A 88 8.69 -11.74 13.97
C THR A 88 8.72 -10.22 13.88
N ALA A 89 8.39 -9.52 14.97
CA ALA A 89 8.54 -8.06 15.02
C ALA A 89 9.98 -7.59 14.66
N ASP A 90 11.02 -8.38 14.96
CA ASP A 90 12.40 -8.01 14.61
C ASP A 90 12.71 -8.25 13.13
N PHE A 91 12.20 -9.34 12.54
CA PHE A 91 12.26 -9.56 11.10
C PHE A 91 11.61 -8.39 10.34
N VAL A 92 10.41 -7.99 10.76
CA VAL A 92 9.69 -6.87 10.14
C VAL A 92 10.48 -5.58 10.28
N ARG A 93 11.06 -5.30 11.46
CA ARG A 93 11.88 -4.11 11.68
C ARG A 93 13.05 -4.03 10.71
N TRP A 94 13.83 -5.11 10.57
CA TRP A 94 15.00 -5.12 9.70
C TRP A 94 14.64 -5.11 8.22
N GLY A 95 13.62 -5.88 7.82
CA GLY A 95 13.16 -5.90 6.43
C GLY A 95 12.57 -4.57 6.00
N THR A 96 11.78 -3.91 6.84
CA THR A 96 11.25 -2.58 6.54
C THR A 96 12.36 -1.52 6.50
N ARG A 97 13.39 -1.60 7.36
CA ARG A 97 14.54 -0.68 7.28
C ARG A 97 15.28 -0.82 5.95
N LEU A 98 15.49 -2.05 5.49
CA LEU A 98 16.11 -2.31 4.18
C LEU A 98 15.24 -1.75 3.05
N ALA A 99 13.93 -2.02 3.07
CA ALA A 99 13.01 -1.50 2.06
C ALA A 99 12.93 0.03 2.04
N ALA A 100 12.89 0.67 3.22
CA ALA A 100 12.88 2.14 3.32
C ALA A 100 14.15 2.76 2.73
N LEU A 101 15.32 2.16 2.99
CA LEU A 101 16.58 2.59 2.38
C LEU A 101 16.54 2.51 0.85
N GLU A 102 16.12 1.37 0.30
CA GLU A 102 16.00 1.16 -1.15
C GLU A 102 14.99 2.11 -1.81
N MET A 103 13.85 2.33 -1.15
CA MET A 103 12.82 3.26 -1.61
C MET A 103 13.34 4.70 -1.66
N LEU A 104 14.00 5.18 -0.60
CA LEU A 104 14.56 6.53 -0.57
C LEU A 104 15.67 6.72 -1.62
N LEU A 105 16.54 5.72 -1.82
CA LEU A 105 17.59 5.75 -2.84
C LEU A 105 17.03 5.78 -4.27
N SER A 106 15.87 5.18 -4.50
CA SER A 106 15.17 5.19 -5.79
C SER A 106 14.20 6.37 -5.98
N GLY A 107 14.13 7.30 -5.02
CA GLY A 107 13.28 8.49 -5.10
C GLY A 107 11.82 8.28 -4.66
N THR A 108 11.50 7.12 -4.08
CA THR A 108 10.21 6.87 -3.43
C THR A 108 10.15 7.59 -2.09
N THR A 109 9.11 8.40 -1.89
CA THR A 109 8.92 9.21 -0.67
C THR A 109 7.64 8.86 0.08
N THR A 110 6.75 8.11 -0.58
CA THR A 110 5.53 7.56 0.02
C THR A 110 5.36 6.13 -0.44
N PHE A 111 5.00 5.23 0.47
CA PHE A 111 4.67 3.84 0.13
C PHE A 111 3.35 3.40 0.77
N THR A 112 2.72 2.38 0.20
CA THR A 112 1.52 1.75 0.74
C THR A 112 1.85 0.31 1.05
N ASP A 113 1.83 -0.08 2.32
CA ASP A 113 2.23 -1.41 2.77
C ASP A 113 1.03 -2.19 3.26
N MET A 114 1.06 -3.50 3.02
CA MET A 114 0.17 -4.47 3.64
C MET A 114 1.03 -5.62 4.16
N TYR A 115 1.32 -5.62 5.45
CA TYR A 115 2.07 -6.70 6.07
C TYR A 115 1.60 -7.02 7.49
N TYR A 116 2.36 -7.86 8.17
CA TYR A 116 2.22 -8.18 9.59
C TYR A 116 3.00 -7.18 10.45
N PHE A 117 2.57 -6.99 11.70
CA PHE A 117 3.18 -6.07 12.65
C PHE A 117 3.29 -4.63 12.10
N GLU A 118 2.21 -4.07 11.53
CA GLU A 118 2.27 -2.76 10.89
C GLU A 118 2.55 -1.60 11.86
N ASP A 119 2.41 -1.83 13.16
CA ASP A 119 2.90 -0.87 14.15
C ASP A 119 4.43 -0.74 14.15
N VAL A 120 5.16 -1.83 13.87
CA VAL A 120 6.62 -1.83 13.71
C VAL A 120 7.01 -1.14 12.41
N VAL A 121 6.33 -1.45 11.32
CA VAL A 121 6.57 -0.80 10.01
C VAL A 121 6.34 0.71 10.13
N ALA A 122 5.29 1.13 10.83
CA ALA A 122 4.98 2.53 11.07
C ALA A 122 6.07 3.26 11.87
N GLU A 123 6.62 2.64 12.93
CA GLU A 123 7.74 3.23 13.66
C GLU A 123 9.00 3.33 12.78
N VAL A 124 9.32 2.29 11.99
CA VAL A 124 10.45 2.33 11.05
C VAL A 124 10.27 3.42 9.98
N ALA A 125 9.07 3.57 9.43
CA ALA A 125 8.77 4.60 8.45
C ALA A 125 9.00 6.01 9.03
N LYS A 126 8.62 6.22 10.30
CA LYS A 126 8.87 7.47 11.03
C LYS A 126 10.35 7.70 11.30
N GLU A 127 11.08 6.68 11.74
CA GLU A 127 12.53 6.74 11.93
C GLU A 127 13.26 7.13 10.63
N ALA A 128 12.83 6.56 9.51
CA ALA A 128 13.40 6.84 8.19
C ALA A 128 12.91 8.17 7.57
N GLY A 129 11.87 8.78 8.11
CA GLY A 129 11.26 10.00 7.57
C GLY A 129 10.49 9.79 6.25
N ILE A 130 10.03 8.57 5.98
CA ILE A 130 9.24 8.23 4.77
C ILE A 130 7.75 8.13 5.11
N ARG A 131 6.88 8.59 4.20
CA ARG A 131 5.42 8.57 4.40
C ARG A 131 4.85 7.19 4.09
N GLY A 132 3.91 6.71 4.89
CA GLY A 132 3.28 5.40 4.71
C GLY A 132 1.75 5.46 4.75
N VAL A 133 1.08 4.75 3.85
CA VAL A 133 -0.30 4.28 4.04
C VAL A 133 -0.21 2.80 4.41
N LEU A 134 -0.30 2.49 5.70
CA LEU A 134 0.19 1.21 6.22
C LEU A 134 -0.99 0.41 6.77
N GLY A 135 -1.28 -0.72 6.15
CA GLY A 135 -2.49 -1.49 6.39
C GLY A 135 -2.21 -2.81 7.10
N GLU A 136 -2.69 -2.94 8.32
CA GLU A 136 -2.53 -4.17 9.10
C GLU A 136 -3.26 -5.33 8.43
N THR A 137 -2.52 -6.41 8.15
CA THR A 137 -3.02 -7.55 7.40
C THR A 137 -4.03 -8.37 8.22
N ILE A 138 -5.19 -8.66 7.61
CA ILE A 138 -6.19 -9.57 8.18
C ILE A 138 -6.36 -10.77 7.25
N ILE A 139 -6.19 -11.96 7.80
CA ILE A 139 -6.28 -13.21 7.05
C ILE A 139 -6.98 -14.31 7.84
N GLY A 140 -7.66 -15.22 7.14
CA GLY A 140 -8.55 -16.24 7.70
C GLY A 140 -7.89 -17.41 8.41
N PHE A 141 -6.56 -17.40 8.56
CA PHE A 141 -5.77 -18.47 9.17
C PHE A 141 -4.66 -17.90 10.05
N PRO A 142 -4.06 -18.69 10.97
CA PRO A 142 -3.07 -18.18 11.91
C PRO A 142 -1.80 -17.66 11.23
N VAL A 143 -1.35 -16.48 11.61
CA VAL A 143 -0.13 -15.82 11.12
C VAL A 143 0.76 -15.35 12.28
N ALA A 144 1.82 -14.61 11.97
CA ALA A 144 2.89 -14.29 12.91
C ALA A 144 2.46 -13.41 14.09
N ASP A 145 1.65 -12.38 13.83
CA ASP A 145 1.15 -11.43 14.84
C ASP A 145 -0.20 -11.83 15.44
N ASN A 146 -1.07 -12.45 14.66
CA ASN A 146 -2.45 -12.76 15.04
C ASN A 146 -2.84 -14.19 14.63
N LYS A 147 -3.52 -14.90 15.53
CA LYS A 147 -3.94 -16.30 15.29
C LYS A 147 -5.35 -16.43 14.73
N THR A 148 -6.17 -15.39 14.84
CA THR A 148 -7.55 -15.38 14.35
C THR A 148 -7.90 -14.03 13.73
N PRO A 149 -8.86 -13.97 12.80
CA PRO A 149 -9.36 -12.70 12.26
C PRO A 149 -9.90 -11.76 13.34
N ALA A 150 -10.50 -12.30 14.40
CA ALA A 150 -11.02 -11.51 15.50
C ALA A 150 -9.90 -10.81 16.29
N ASP A 151 -8.77 -11.50 16.49
CA ASP A 151 -7.60 -10.89 17.14
C ASP A 151 -6.90 -9.90 16.22
N ALA A 152 -6.79 -10.22 14.91
CA ALA A 152 -6.27 -9.28 13.91
C ALA A 152 -7.09 -7.98 13.84
N LEU A 153 -8.42 -8.05 13.89
CA LEU A 153 -9.30 -6.88 13.95
C LEU A 153 -9.07 -6.05 15.23
N LYS A 154 -8.89 -6.69 16.39
CA LYS A 154 -8.59 -5.99 17.66
C LYS A 154 -7.21 -5.34 17.63
N TYR A 155 -6.23 -6.03 17.07
CA TYR A 155 -4.87 -5.50 16.89
C TYR A 155 -4.90 -4.30 15.94
N THR A 156 -5.55 -4.45 14.78
CA THR A 156 -5.76 -3.37 13.80
C THR A 156 -6.43 -2.16 14.45
N GLU A 157 -7.45 -2.36 15.28
CA GLU A 157 -8.12 -1.26 15.98
C GLU A 157 -7.17 -0.49 16.92
N LYS A 158 -6.33 -1.19 17.69
CA LYS A 158 -5.31 -0.56 18.54
C LYS A 158 -4.27 0.19 17.71
N TYR A 159 -3.86 -0.39 16.58
CA TYR A 159 -2.94 0.23 15.63
C TYR A 159 -3.52 1.54 15.03
N LEU A 160 -4.77 1.50 14.54
CA LEU A 160 -5.49 2.67 14.04
C LEU A 160 -5.58 3.79 15.08
N GLN A 161 -5.83 3.44 16.34
CA GLN A 161 -5.87 4.41 17.45
C GLN A 161 -4.49 5.03 17.71
N ARG A 162 -3.43 4.21 17.75
CA ARG A 162 -2.06 4.64 18.07
C ARG A 162 -1.52 5.66 17.06
N PHE A 163 -1.76 5.44 15.77
CA PHE A 163 -1.23 6.30 14.70
C PHE A 163 -2.25 7.30 14.15
N LYS A 164 -3.38 7.50 14.85
CA LYS A 164 -4.40 8.45 14.43
C LYS A 164 -3.84 9.87 14.38
N GLY A 165 -3.80 10.46 13.18
CA GLY A 165 -3.34 11.83 12.97
C GLY A 165 -1.82 12.01 12.96
N ASP A 166 -1.05 10.92 12.84
CA ASP A 166 0.40 11.00 12.66
C ASP A 166 0.76 11.77 11.36
N ALA A 167 1.87 12.50 11.38
CA ALA A 167 2.27 13.38 10.28
C ALA A 167 2.83 12.62 9.06
N LEU A 168 3.34 11.41 9.25
CA LEU A 168 3.93 10.56 8.20
C LEU A 168 3.14 9.26 7.98
N VAL A 169 2.43 8.76 8.98
CA VAL A 169 1.69 7.49 8.89
C VAL A 169 0.19 7.72 8.75
N VAL A 170 -0.39 7.14 7.70
CA VAL A 170 -1.84 6.96 7.57
C VAL A 170 -2.14 5.49 7.86
N PRO A 171 -2.64 5.14 9.05
CA PRO A 171 -2.93 3.76 9.37
C PRO A 171 -4.18 3.30 8.60
N ALA A 172 -4.15 2.07 8.10
CA ALA A 172 -5.18 1.46 7.26
C ALA A 172 -5.55 0.05 7.75
N VAL A 173 -6.62 -0.50 7.20
CA VAL A 173 -7.04 -1.89 7.40
C VAL A 173 -6.68 -2.66 6.13
N ALA A 174 -6.22 -3.91 6.22
CA ALA A 174 -5.81 -4.64 5.02
C ALA A 174 -6.20 -6.12 5.04
N PRO A 175 -7.49 -6.48 4.85
CA PRO A 175 -7.83 -7.87 4.59
C PRO A 175 -7.13 -8.32 3.31
N HIS A 176 -6.35 -9.39 3.41
CA HIS A 176 -5.44 -9.83 2.34
C HIS A 176 -6.14 -9.96 0.98
N ALA A 177 -7.12 -10.86 0.86
CA ALA A 177 -7.91 -11.07 -0.35
C ALA A 177 -9.25 -11.74 -0.05
N LEU A 178 -10.18 -11.71 -1.01
CA LEU A 178 -11.48 -12.38 -0.92
C LEU A 178 -11.35 -13.88 -0.65
N TYR A 179 -10.40 -14.56 -1.31
CA TYR A 179 -10.21 -16.02 -1.18
C TYR A 179 -9.57 -16.45 0.14
N THR A 180 -9.09 -15.51 0.95
CA THR A 180 -8.43 -15.77 2.24
C THR A 180 -9.23 -15.30 3.45
N ASN A 181 -10.39 -14.69 3.25
CA ASN A 181 -11.22 -14.12 4.31
C ASN A 181 -12.68 -14.51 4.13
N SER A 182 -13.39 -14.67 5.25
CA SER A 182 -14.84 -14.88 5.21
C SER A 182 -15.58 -13.56 4.89
N ASP A 183 -16.84 -13.67 4.46
CA ASP A 183 -17.68 -12.50 4.18
C ASP A 183 -17.90 -11.64 5.43
N GLU A 184 -18.03 -12.30 6.59
CA GLU A 184 -18.16 -11.65 7.90
C GLU A 184 -16.89 -10.88 8.25
N THR A 185 -15.72 -11.46 7.98
CA THR A 185 -14.42 -10.83 8.23
C THR A 185 -14.24 -9.60 7.34
N LEU A 186 -14.59 -9.69 6.06
CA LEU A 186 -14.51 -8.57 5.12
C LEU A 186 -15.47 -7.43 5.49
N LYS A 187 -16.70 -7.75 5.90
CA LYS A 187 -17.67 -6.77 6.42
C LYS A 187 -17.16 -6.11 7.71
N ALA A 188 -16.58 -6.88 8.63
CA ALA A 188 -16.02 -6.36 9.87
C ALA A 188 -14.80 -5.45 9.61
N ALA A 189 -13.91 -5.83 8.70
CA ALA A 189 -12.77 -5.00 8.29
C ALA A 189 -13.23 -3.67 7.67
N ARG A 190 -14.25 -3.69 6.82
CA ARG A 190 -14.87 -2.47 6.26
C ARG A 190 -15.52 -1.62 7.36
N ALA A 191 -16.28 -2.22 8.27
CA ALA A 191 -16.88 -1.50 9.38
C ALA A 191 -15.82 -0.82 10.27
N LEU A 192 -14.71 -1.51 10.54
CA LEU A 192 -13.58 -0.96 11.28
C LEU A 192 -12.92 0.22 10.55
N ALA A 193 -12.65 0.06 9.24
CA ALA A 193 -12.11 1.13 8.42
C ALA A 193 -13.03 2.37 8.44
N ASN A 194 -14.35 2.18 8.32
CA ASN A 194 -15.32 3.28 8.40
C ASN A 194 -15.35 3.94 9.78
N LYS A 195 -15.32 3.16 10.87
CA LYS A 195 -15.30 3.68 12.26
C LYS A 195 -14.16 4.66 12.50
N TYR A 196 -12.99 4.41 11.92
CA TYR A 196 -11.81 5.27 12.07
C TYR A 196 -11.59 6.23 10.91
N ASN A 197 -12.50 6.25 9.93
CA ASN A 197 -12.32 6.94 8.66
C ASN A 197 -10.95 6.58 8.02
N ALA A 198 -10.54 5.32 8.10
CA ALA A 198 -9.28 4.80 7.57
C ALA A 198 -9.46 4.25 6.15
N PRO A 199 -8.40 4.23 5.32
CA PRO A 199 -8.38 3.46 4.08
C PRO A 199 -8.48 1.96 4.33
N ILE A 200 -8.91 1.20 3.33
CA ILE A 200 -8.69 -0.25 3.26
C ILE A 200 -7.84 -0.60 2.03
N LEU A 201 -7.01 -1.61 2.20
CA LEU A 201 -6.18 -2.18 1.15
C LEU A 201 -6.63 -3.63 0.90
N ILE A 202 -6.59 -4.11 -0.33
CA ILE A 202 -6.95 -5.51 -0.67
C ILE A 202 -6.28 -5.94 -1.98
N HIS A 203 -5.88 -7.20 -2.12
CA HIS A 203 -5.57 -7.80 -3.42
C HIS A 203 -6.89 -8.19 -4.12
N LEU A 204 -7.05 -7.80 -5.39
CA LEU A 204 -8.30 -7.97 -6.11
C LEU A 204 -8.08 -8.47 -7.54
N SER A 205 -8.72 -9.60 -7.89
CA SER A 205 -8.72 -10.13 -9.26
C SER A 205 -7.30 -10.19 -9.84
N GLU A 206 -6.38 -10.70 -9.03
CA GLU A 206 -4.95 -10.77 -9.34
C GLU A 206 -4.68 -11.88 -10.37
N THR A 207 -5.38 -13.01 -10.23
CA THR A 207 -5.21 -14.17 -11.11
C THR A 207 -6.52 -14.59 -11.77
N LYS A 208 -6.41 -15.25 -12.92
CA LYS A 208 -7.58 -15.86 -13.58
C LYS A 208 -8.26 -16.89 -12.67
N LYS A 209 -7.45 -17.67 -11.95
CA LYS A 209 -7.93 -18.72 -11.05
C LYS A 209 -8.84 -18.15 -9.95
N GLU A 210 -8.42 -17.06 -9.30
CA GLU A 210 -9.25 -16.37 -8.31
C GLU A 210 -10.64 -16.03 -8.87
N ASN A 211 -10.66 -15.45 -10.07
CA ASN A 211 -11.91 -15.08 -10.74
C ASN A 211 -12.76 -16.30 -11.12
N ASP A 212 -12.15 -17.31 -11.74
CA ASP A 212 -12.84 -18.53 -12.17
C ASP A 212 -13.45 -19.27 -10.97
N ASP A 213 -12.68 -19.39 -9.88
CA ASP A 213 -13.13 -20.03 -8.63
C ASP A 213 -14.32 -19.26 -8.03
N ASN A 214 -14.22 -17.92 -7.99
CA ASN A 214 -15.30 -17.10 -7.46
C ASN A 214 -16.54 -17.10 -8.37
N GLN A 215 -16.35 -17.11 -9.69
CA GLN A 215 -17.43 -17.25 -10.66
C GLN A 215 -18.12 -18.62 -10.52
N ALA A 216 -17.36 -19.70 -10.33
CA ALA A 216 -17.93 -21.03 -10.13
C ALA A 216 -18.77 -21.08 -8.83
N LYS A 217 -18.22 -20.57 -7.73
CA LYS A 217 -18.80 -20.61 -6.37
C LYS A 217 -19.97 -19.64 -6.17
N ARG A 218 -19.85 -18.41 -6.67
CA ARG A 218 -20.75 -17.28 -6.37
C ARG A 218 -21.47 -16.71 -7.59
N LYS A 219 -21.15 -17.17 -8.80
CA LYS A 219 -21.69 -16.63 -10.08
C LYS A 219 -21.40 -15.13 -10.25
N GLN A 220 -20.34 -14.64 -9.62
CA GLN A 220 -19.91 -13.26 -9.59
C GLN A 220 -18.39 -13.19 -9.70
N SER A 221 -17.85 -12.11 -10.26
CA SER A 221 -16.44 -11.77 -10.11
C SER A 221 -16.11 -11.45 -8.63
N PRO A 222 -14.83 -11.48 -8.23
CA PRO A 222 -14.41 -11.00 -6.91
C PRO A 222 -14.84 -9.55 -6.64
N THR A 223 -14.74 -8.68 -7.65
CA THR A 223 -15.18 -7.28 -7.56
C THR A 223 -16.68 -7.17 -7.29
N GLN A 224 -17.51 -7.90 -8.05
CA GLN A 224 -18.97 -7.92 -7.84
C GLN A 224 -19.33 -8.48 -6.46
N THR A 225 -18.62 -9.51 -6.01
CA THR A 225 -18.82 -10.09 -4.68
C THR A 225 -18.49 -9.08 -3.59
N LEU A 226 -17.31 -8.46 -3.61
CA LEU A 226 -16.92 -7.43 -2.64
C LEU A 226 -17.89 -6.24 -2.65
N ASN A 227 -18.38 -5.84 -3.82
CA ASN A 227 -19.39 -4.79 -3.93
C ASN A 227 -20.70 -5.18 -3.24
N SER A 228 -21.18 -6.41 -3.42
CA SER A 228 -22.38 -6.92 -2.75
C SER A 228 -22.24 -6.98 -1.22
N LEU A 229 -21.02 -7.10 -0.72
CA LEU A 229 -20.70 -7.07 0.72
C LEU A 229 -20.59 -5.63 1.25
N GLY A 230 -20.67 -4.61 0.40
CA GLY A 230 -20.47 -3.20 0.76
C GLY A 230 -19.01 -2.83 1.00
N PHE A 231 -18.06 -3.65 0.54
CA PHE A 231 -16.63 -3.49 0.84
C PHE A 231 -16.07 -2.15 0.37
N PHE A 232 -16.52 -1.66 -0.79
CA PHE A 232 -16.10 -0.41 -1.40
C PHE A 232 -16.82 0.83 -0.85
N GLY A 233 -17.60 0.71 0.23
CA GLY A 233 -18.34 1.81 0.87
C GLY A 233 -17.47 2.79 1.66
N GLY A 234 -16.27 3.12 1.16
CA GLY A 234 -15.28 3.98 1.80
C GLY A 234 -13.97 4.00 1.01
N ARG A 235 -12.96 4.74 1.53
CA ARG A 235 -11.65 4.86 0.88
C ARG A 235 -11.00 3.47 0.70
N THR A 236 -10.79 3.06 -0.55
CA THR A 236 -10.28 1.74 -0.91
C THR A 236 -9.17 1.83 -1.94
N VAL A 237 -8.11 1.05 -1.75
CA VAL A 237 -7.08 0.78 -2.75
C VAL A 237 -7.05 -0.71 -3.01
N ALA A 238 -7.28 -1.10 -4.27
CA ALA A 238 -7.24 -2.48 -4.73
C ALA A 238 -5.96 -2.72 -5.53
N ALA A 239 -5.14 -3.68 -5.10
CA ALA A 239 -3.92 -4.07 -5.80
C ALA A 239 -4.22 -5.03 -6.95
N HIS A 240 -3.35 -5.00 -7.95
CA HIS A 240 -3.38 -5.84 -9.16
C HIS A 240 -4.49 -5.48 -10.14
N CYS A 241 -5.73 -5.91 -9.87
CA CYS A 241 -6.88 -5.74 -10.75
C CYS A 241 -6.61 -6.20 -12.20
N VAL A 242 -5.91 -7.33 -12.37
CA VAL A 242 -5.48 -7.83 -13.69
C VAL A 242 -6.67 -8.38 -14.48
N TRP A 243 -7.55 -9.11 -13.80
CA TRP A 243 -8.66 -9.82 -14.42
C TRP A 243 -10.01 -9.11 -14.20
N VAL A 244 -10.07 -7.78 -14.25
CA VAL A 244 -11.35 -7.04 -14.12
C VAL A 244 -12.03 -6.85 -15.46
N ASP A 245 -13.33 -7.13 -15.55
CA ASP A 245 -14.12 -6.87 -16.76
C ASP A 245 -14.72 -5.45 -16.79
N ALA A 246 -15.51 -5.14 -17.82
CA ALA A 246 -16.13 -3.81 -17.95
C ALA A 246 -17.15 -3.49 -16.83
N ALA A 247 -17.84 -4.50 -16.30
CA ALA A 247 -18.79 -4.32 -15.19
C ALA A 247 -18.02 -4.07 -13.88
N ASP A 248 -16.92 -4.79 -13.66
CA ASP A 248 -16.01 -4.58 -12.53
C ASP A 248 -15.40 -3.18 -12.56
N GLN A 249 -14.91 -2.74 -13.73
CA GLN A 249 -14.38 -1.40 -13.92
C GLN A 249 -15.43 -0.31 -13.63
N ALA A 250 -16.69 -0.54 -14.02
CA ALA A 250 -17.78 0.39 -13.72
C ALA A 250 -18.05 0.48 -12.21
N ILE A 251 -17.99 -0.64 -11.48
CA ILE A 251 -18.10 -0.68 -10.02
C ILE A 251 -16.95 0.09 -9.37
N LEU A 252 -15.70 -0.19 -9.74
CA LEU A 252 -14.51 0.46 -9.17
C LEU A 252 -14.53 1.98 -9.44
N LYS A 253 -14.95 2.39 -10.63
CA LYS A 253 -15.13 3.81 -10.98
C LYS A 253 -16.22 4.48 -10.14
N THR A 254 -17.40 3.85 -10.04
CA THR A 254 -18.55 4.43 -9.32
C THR A 254 -18.27 4.55 -7.82
N THR A 255 -17.50 3.62 -7.26
CA THR A 255 -17.10 3.61 -5.85
C THR A 255 -15.84 4.43 -5.57
N ASN A 256 -15.24 5.04 -6.60
CA ASN A 256 -13.98 5.79 -6.50
C ASN A 256 -12.85 4.98 -5.84
N THR A 257 -12.77 3.70 -6.18
CA THR A 257 -11.72 2.79 -5.70
C THR A 257 -10.42 3.05 -6.45
N GLY A 258 -9.33 3.28 -5.73
CA GLY A 258 -7.99 3.40 -6.32
C GLY A 258 -7.46 2.03 -6.75
N VAL A 259 -6.78 1.97 -7.90
CA VAL A 259 -6.14 0.74 -8.40
C VAL A 259 -4.63 0.89 -8.32
N ALA A 260 -3.97 0.01 -7.56
CA ALA A 260 -2.52 -0.11 -7.52
C ALA A 260 -2.09 -1.13 -8.58
N HIS A 261 -1.62 -0.65 -9.73
CA HIS A 261 -1.14 -1.51 -10.80
C HIS A 261 0.30 -1.96 -10.54
N CYS A 262 0.52 -3.28 -10.45
CA CYS A 262 1.79 -3.91 -10.09
C CYS A 262 2.41 -4.68 -11.27
N PRO A 263 2.77 -4.03 -12.40
CA PRO A 263 3.08 -4.71 -13.66
C PRO A 263 4.23 -5.71 -13.55
N SER A 264 5.30 -5.39 -12.83
CA SER A 264 6.45 -6.30 -12.67
C SER A 264 6.08 -7.59 -11.93
N SER A 265 5.26 -7.49 -10.87
CA SER A 265 4.76 -8.66 -10.14
C SER A 265 3.79 -9.45 -11.00
N ASN A 266 2.83 -8.76 -11.65
CA ASN A 266 1.83 -9.37 -12.52
C ASN A 266 2.48 -10.17 -13.67
N MET A 267 3.57 -9.68 -14.25
CA MET A 267 4.28 -10.41 -15.32
C MET A 267 5.09 -11.59 -14.78
N LYS A 268 5.65 -11.50 -13.57
CA LYS A 268 6.48 -12.56 -12.98
C LYS A 268 5.66 -13.74 -12.45
N LEU A 269 4.44 -13.48 -11.98
CA LEU A 269 3.56 -14.47 -11.36
C LEU A 269 2.41 -14.94 -12.26
N ALA A 270 2.43 -14.55 -13.55
CA ALA A 270 1.44 -14.90 -14.58
C ALA A 270 1.41 -16.39 -14.95
#